data_AF-A0A9E4XFC1-F1
#
_entry.id   AF-A0A9E4XFC1-F1
#
_cell.length_a   1.000
_cell.length_b   1.000
_cell.length_c   1.000
_cell.angle_alpha   90.00
_cell.angle_beta   90.00
_cell.angle_gamma   90.00
#
_symmetry.space_group_name_H-M   'P 1'
#
loop_
_entity.id
_entity.type
_entity.pdbx_description
1 polymer ?
#
loop_
_entity_poly.entity_id
_entity_poly.type
_entity_poly.pdbx_seq_one_letter_code
_entity_poly.pdbx_strand_id
1 'polypeptide(L)'
;MLDYFLDNWGSFVSALGFIATLIGLSFVFRRAGEARTSAVAARAAAQETREAIGSVLTIVDLERAVAMVQRLKQLLRDGKWEVSLELYQPLRVMLTNINARSTIERPDLQGAIPQINLIEQNVARALRRAAEPSGADNFLRQLNRIQIGLEEIASSAHLPGRGNEVR
;
A
#
# COMPACT_ATOMS: atom_id res chain seq x y z
N MET A 1 -53.06 59.26 -12.56
CA MET A 1 -52.14 58.25 -13.17
C MET A 1 -50.78 58.24 -12.50
N LEU A 2 -50.19 59.40 -12.16
CA LEU A 2 -48.91 59.48 -11.44
C LEU A 2 -48.98 58.95 -9.98
N ASP A 3 -50.09 59.16 -9.28
CA ASP A 3 -50.25 58.66 -7.89
C ASP A 3 -50.30 57.12 -7.80
N TYR A 4 -50.81 56.45 -8.85
CA TYR A 4 -50.87 54.99 -8.94
C TYR A 4 -49.47 54.36 -9.13
N PHE A 5 -48.54 55.11 -9.72
CA PHE A 5 -47.15 54.69 -9.89
C PHE A 5 -46.36 54.85 -8.60
N LEU A 6 -46.60 55.93 -7.83
CA LEU A 6 -45.95 56.18 -6.55
C LEU A 6 -46.40 55.18 -5.47
N ASP A 7 -47.68 54.83 -5.41
CA ASP A 7 -48.20 53.85 -4.43
C ASP A 7 -47.74 52.42 -4.73
N ASN A 8 -47.59 52.04 -6.00
CA ASN A 8 -47.14 50.68 -6.37
C ASN A 8 -45.62 50.54 -6.47
N TRP A 9 -44.86 51.64 -6.40
CA TRP A 9 -43.40 51.61 -6.48
C TRP A 9 -42.77 50.82 -5.33
N GLY A 10 -43.32 50.94 -4.11
CA GLY A 10 -42.87 50.18 -2.94
C GLY A 10 -43.08 48.66 -3.10
N SER A 11 -44.19 48.23 -3.71
CA SER A 11 -44.44 46.83 -4.03
C SER A 11 -43.48 46.31 -5.10
N PHE A 12 -43.17 47.13 -6.11
CA PHE A 12 -42.24 46.75 -7.18
C PHE A 12 -40.80 46.58 -6.66
N VAL A 13 -40.33 47.50 -5.81
CA VAL A 13 -39.01 47.43 -5.18
C VAL A 13 -38.91 46.20 -4.26
N SER A 14 -39.97 45.91 -3.51
CA SER A 14 -40.01 44.72 -2.64
C SER A 14 -39.99 43.42 -3.45
N ALA A 15 -40.71 43.35 -4.57
CA ALA A 15 -40.71 42.20 -5.48
C ALA A 15 -39.34 41.99 -6.14
N LEU A 16 -38.68 43.07 -6.58
CA LEU A 16 -37.32 43.01 -7.11
C LEU A 16 -36.30 42.55 -6.06
N GLY A 17 -36.42 43.04 -4.83
CA GLY A 17 -35.56 42.60 -3.71
C GLY A 17 -35.73 41.11 -3.39
N PHE A 18 -36.95 40.60 -3.46
CA PHE A 18 -37.24 39.17 -3.27
C PHE A 18 -36.63 38.31 -4.38
N ILE A 19 -36.76 38.72 -5.65
CA ILE A 19 -36.17 38.02 -6.80
C ILE A 19 -34.65 38.03 -6.72
N ALA A 20 -34.03 39.17 -6.40
CA ALA A 20 -32.59 39.28 -6.23
C ALA A 20 -32.06 38.35 -5.12
N THR A 21 -32.81 38.23 -4.02
CA THR A 21 -32.49 37.32 -2.91
C THR A 21 -32.58 35.85 -3.34
N LEU A 22 -33.62 35.46 -4.09
CA LEU A 22 -33.76 34.10 -4.62
C LEU A 22 -32.64 33.72 -5.61
N ILE A 23 -32.23 34.66 -6.46
CA ILE A 23 -31.13 34.47 -7.41
C ILE A 23 -29.81 34.32 -6.66
N GLY A 24 -29.53 35.20 -5.69
CA GLY A 24 -28.33 35.13 -4.85
C GLY A 24 -28.24 33.80 -4.10
N LEU A 25 -29.35 33.36 -3.51
CA LEU A 25 -29.43 32.09 -2.79
C LEU A 25 -29.22 30.88 -3.72
N SER A 26 -29.80 30.90 -4.93
CA SER A 26 -29.59 29.85 -5.93
C SER A 26 -28.13 29.75 -6.38
N PHE A 27 -27.43 30.89 -6.47
CA PHE A 27 -26.02 30.92 -6.82
C PHE A 27 -25.12 30.34 -5.72
N VAL A 28 -25.46 30.61 -4.45
CA VAL A 28 -24.77 30.03 -3.28
C VAL A 28 -24.96 28.52 -3.23
N PHE A 29 -26.17 28.01 -3.48
CA PHE A 29 -26.42 26.56 -3.53
C PHE A 29 -25.66 25.85 -4.66
N ARG A 30 -25.58 26.47 -5.86
CA ARG A 30 -24.79 25.91 -6.97
C ARG A 30 -23.29 25.85 -6.64
N ARG A 31 -22.72 26.93 -6.10
CA ARG A 31 -21.31 26.95 -5.68
C ARG A 31 -21.02 25.95 -4.54
N ALA A 32 -21.93 25.80 -3.58
CA ALA A 32 -21.79 24.81 -2.52
C ALA A 32 -21.83 23.36 -3.06
N GLY A 33 -22.63 23.11 -4.10
CA GLY A 33 -22.65 21.84 -4.82
C GLY A 33 -21.34 21.53 -5.54
N GLU A 34 -20.82 22.49 -6.32
CA GLU A 34 -19.54 22.35 -7.05
C GLU A 34 -18.35 22.13 -6.10
N ALA A 35 -18.34 22.81 -4.95
CA ALA A 35 -17.32 22.63 -3.92
C ALA A 35 -17.35 21.22 -3.31
N ARG A 36 -18.54 20.66 -3.05
CA ARG A 36 -18.69 19.28 -2.57
C ARG A 36 -18.20 18.28 -3.61
N THR A 37 -18.60 18.45 -4.88
CA THR A 37 -18.17 17.56 -5.98
C THR A 37 -16.66 17.59 -6.16
N SER A 38 -16.04 18.78 -6.13
CA SER A 38 -14.59 18.93 -6.24
C SER A 38 -13.84 18.30 -5.05
N ALA A 39 -14.37 18.44 -3.82
CA ALA A 39 -13.80 17.81 -2.64
C ALA A 39 -13.90 16.29 -2.68
N VAL A 40 -15.02 15.74 -3.18
CA VAL A 40 -15.20 14.30 -3.38
C VAL A 40 -14.24 13.77 -4.44
N ALA A 41 -14.12 14.45 -5.58
CA ALA A 41 -13.17 14.09 -6.64
C ALA A 41 -11.72 14.14 -6.16
N ALA A 42 -11.34 15.17 -5.40
CA ALA A 42 -10.00 15.28 -4.81
C ALA A 42 -9.72 14.16 -3.80
N ARG A 43 -10.70 13.78 -2.97
CA ARG A 43 -10.56 12.64 -2.05
C ARG A 43 -10.40 11.32 -2.80
N ALA A 44 -11.18 11.10 -3.85
CA ALA A 44 -11.08 9.91 -4.69
C ALA A 44 -9.71 9.83 -5.37
N ALA A 45 -9.25 10.91 -6.00
CA ALA A 45 -7.94 10.96 -6.66
C ALA A 45 -6.78 10.80 -5.66
N ALA A 46 -6.88 11.40 -4.46
CA ALA A 46 -5.88 11.23 -3.41
C ALA A 46 -5.83 9.78 -2.88
N GLN A 47 -6.99 9.13 -2.81
CA GLN A 47 -7.08 7.73 -2.38
C GLN A 47 -6.50 6.78 -3.43
N GLU A 48 -6.85 6.97 -4.71
CA GLU A 48 -6.27 6.25 -5.83
C GLU A 48 -4.74 6.43 -5.90
N THR A 49 -4.26 7.66 -5.71
CA THR A 49 -2.82 7.97 -5.65
C THR A 49 -2.16 7.26 -4.47
N ARG A 50 -2.79 7.21 -3.29
CA ARG A 50 -2.26 6.48 -2.13
C ARG A 50 -2.18 4.98 -2.38
N GLU A 51 -3.18 4.41 -3.02
CA GLU A 51 -3.21 2.99 -3.38
C GLU A 51 -2.12 2.65 -4.42
N ALA A 52 -1.94 3.50 -5.43
CA ALA A 52 -0.88 3.36 -6.43
C ALA A 52 0.54 3.51 -5.82
N ILE A 53 0.74 4.47 -4.92
CA ILE A 53 2.01 4.62 -4.19
C ILE A 53 2.25 3.39 -3.29
N GLY A 54 1.20 2.90 -2.63
CA GLY A 54 1.26 1.71 -1.78
C GLY A 54 1.70 0.46 -2.55
N SER A 55 1.18 0.26 -3.78
CA SER A 55 1.57 -0.87 -4.62
C SER A 55 3.03 -0.78 -5.08
N VAL A 56 3.48 0.40 -5.52
CA VAL A 56 4.88 0.64 -5.92
C VAL A 56 5.84 0.42 -4.76
N LEU A 57 5.55 0.97 -3.58
CA LEU A 57 6.37 0.75 -2.37
C LEU A 57 6.44 -0.74 -2.00
N THR A 58 5.33 -1.47 -2.18
CA THR A 58 5.30 -2.92 -1.92
C THR A 58 6.20 -3.68 -2.89
N ILE A 59 6.21 -3.34 -4.18
CA ILE A 59 7.10 -3.96 -5.17
C ILE A 59 8.56 -3.71 -4.82
N VAL A 60 8.94 -2.47 -4.51
CA VAL A 60 10.31 -2.13 -4.12
C VAL A 60 10.76 -2.89 -2.88
N ASP A 61 9.87 -3.01 -1.88
CA ASP A 61 10.18 -3.76 -0.66
C ASP A 61 10.28 -5.28 -0.92
N LEU A 62 9.50 -5.83 -1.86
CA LEU A 62 9.63 -7.23 -2.30
C LEU A 62 10.97 -7.48 -2.99
N GLU A 63 11.39 -6.62 -3.91
CA GLU A 63 12.69 -6.71 -4.58
C GLU A 63 13.85 -6.65 -3.57
N ARG A 64 13.75 -5.76 -2.58
CA ARG A 64 14.72 -5.69 -1.47
C ARG A 64 14.73 -6.98 -0.65
N ALA A 65 13.57 -7.57 -0.36
CA ALA A 65 13.48 -8.84 0.35
C ALA A 65 14.14 -9.98 -0.44
N VAL A 66 13.91 -10.05 -1.76
CA VAL A 66 14.60 -11.01 -2.66
C VAL A 66 16.11 -10.82 -2.60
N ALA A 67 16.61 -9.58 -2.72
CA ALA A 67 18.04 -9.30 -2.65
C ALA A 67 18.65 -9.71 -1.30
N MET A 68 17.93 -9.48 -0.19
CA MET A 68 18.36 -9.91 1.15
C MET A 68 18.43 -11.44 1.26
N VAL A 69 17.44 -12.17 0.72
CA VAL A 69 17.45 -13.64 0.69
C VAL A 69 18.62 -14.17 -0.13
N GLN A 70 18.92 -13.57 -1.28
CA GLN A 70 20.08 -13.93 -2.10
C GLN A 70 21.39 -13.69 -1.37
N ARG A 71 21.53 -12.54 -0.70
CA ARG A 71 22.70 -12.21 0.13
C ARG A 71 22.88 -13.22 1.26
N LEU A 72 21.79 -13.58 1.93
CA LEU A 72 21.78 -14.59 2.98
C LEU A 72 22.25 -15.95 2.44
N LYS A 73 21.68 -16.43 1.32
CA LYS A 73 22.10 -17.67 0.64
C LYS A 73 23.60 -17.67 0.34
N GLN A 74 24.15 -16.55 -0.13
CA GLN A 74 25.59 -16.42 -0.40
C GLN A 74 26.41 -16.55 0.88
N LEU A 75 26.03 -15.87 1.96
CA LEU A 75 26.74 -15.95 3.25
C LEU A 75 26.73 -17.37 3.82
N LEU A 76 25.59 -18.09 3.74
CA LEU A 76 25.51 -19.48 4.21
C LEU A 76 26.40 -20.41 3.37
N ARG A 77 26.50 -20.18 2.05
CA ARG A 77 27.41 -20.93 1.17
C ARG A 77 28.87 -20.66 1.46
N ASP A 78 29.21 -19.42 1.77
CA ASP A 78 30.57 -18.99 2.10
C ASP A 78 30.98 -19.37 3.54
N GLY A 79 30.11 -20.06 4.29
CA GLY A 79 30.35 -20.43 5.68
C GLY A 79 30.35 -19.25 6.67
N LYS A 80 29.88 -18.07 6.25
CA LYS A 80 29.84 -16.84 7.05
C LYS A 80 28.57 -16.78 7.91
N TRP A 81 28.37 -17.82 8.73
CA TRP A 81 27.16 -18.03 9.53
C TRP A 81 26.92 -16.90 10.54
N GLU A 82 27.97 -16.36 11.15
CA GLU A 82 27.88 -15.26 12.13
C GLU A 82 27.31 -13.98 11.47
N VAL A 83 27.86 -13.60 10.32
CA VAL A 83 27.39 -12.44 9.54
C VAL A 83 25.97 -12.65 9.03
N SER A 84 25.59 -13.90 8.76
CA SER A 84 24.23 -14.20 8.30
C SER A 84 23.17 -13.87 9.36
N LEU A 85 23.48 -14.00 10.66
CA LEU A 85 22.55 -13.71 11.75
C LEU A 85 22.05 -12.27 11.73
N GLU A 86 22.90 -11.32 11.35
CA GLU A 86 22.56 -9.89 11.26
C GLU A 86 21.48 -9.60 10.21
N LEU A 87 21.34 -10.47 9.19
CA LEU A 87 20.40 -10.28 8.10
C LEU A 87 19.02 -10.91 8.33
N TYR A 88 18.89 -11.85 9.27
CA TYR A 88 17.60 -12.51 9.54
C TYR A 88 16.56 -11.54 10.12
N GLN A 89 16.95 -10.74 11.11
CA GLN A 89 16.02 -9.83 11.78
C GLN A 89 15.49 -8.72 10.84
N PRO A 90 16.32 -8.00 10.07
CA PRO A 90 15.81 -7.01 9.12
C PRO A 90 14.95 -7.65 8.03
N LEU A 91 15.28 -8.87 7.58
CA LEU A 91 14.46 -9.60 6.60
C LEU A 91 13.08 -9.94 7.16
N ARG A 92 13.00 -10.42 8.41
CA ARG A 92 11.72 -10.71 9.07
C ARG A 92 10.86 -9.45 9.20
N VAL A 93 11.44 -8.34 9.66
CA VAL A 93 10.73 -7.05 9.79
C VAL A 93 10.21 -6.60 8.42
N MET A 94 11.02 -6.73 7.37
CA MET A 94 10.62 -6.38 6.00
C MET A 94 9.43 -7.23 5.53
N LEU A 95 9.49 -8.55 5.70
CA LEU A 95 8.40 -9.46 5.32
C LEU A 95 7.12 -9.21 6.13
N THR A 96 7.23 -8.92 7.42
CA THR A 96 6.07 -8.53 8.25
C THR A 96 5.45 -7.23 7.75
N ASN A 97 6.26 -6.22 7.42
CA ASN A 97 5.77 -4.95 6.89
C ASN A 97 5.10 -5.10 5.51
N ILE A 98 5.63 -5.98 4.65
CA ILE A 98 5.01 -6.30 3.36
C ILE A 98 3.65 -6.99 3.59
N ASN A 99 3.61 -7.99 4.49
CA ASN A 99 2.38 -8.72 4.82
C ASN A 99 1.31 -7.83 5.49
N ALA A 100 1.72 -6.85 6.31
CA ALA A 100 0.81 -5.91 6.94
C ALA A 100 0.20 -4.90 5.94
N ARG A 101 0.88 -4.63 4.83
CA ARG A 101 0.41 -3.73 3.76
C ARG A 101 -0.40 -4.44 2.69
N SER A 102 -0.27 -5.77 2.56
CA SER A 102 -1.08 -6.53 1.61
C SER A 102 -2.52 -6.67 2.10
N THR A 103 -3.47 -6.25 1.26
CA THR A 103 -4.91 -6.46 1.48
C THR A 103 -5.35 -7.90 1.23
N ILE A 104 -4.55 -8.66 0.47
CA ILE A 104 -4.77 -10.06 0.15
C ILE A 104 -3.90 -10.90 1.09
N GLU A 105 -4.49 -11.92 1.71
CA GLU A 105 -3.73 -12.91 2.47
C GLU A 105 -2.74 -13.62 1.55
N ARG A 106 -1.46 -13.55 1.90
CA ARG A 106 -0.38 -14.21 1.15
C ARG A 106 0.18 -15.35 2.01
N PRO A 107 -0.36 -16.57 1.90
CA PRO A 107 0.04 -17.70 2.75
C PRO A 107 1.54 -17.99 2.63
N ASP A 108 2.15 -17.72 1.47
CA ASP A 108 3.60 -17.88 1.26
C ASP A 108 4.44 -16.94 2.13
N LEU A 109 4.01 -15.67 2.29
CA LEU A 109 4.68 -14.72 3.19
C LEU A 109 4.49 -15.09 4.65
N GLN A 110 3.26 -15.48 5.02
CA GLN A 110 2.94 -15.89 6.38
C GLN A 110 3.72 -17.15 6.78
N GLY A 111 3.96 -18.07 5.84
CA GLY A 111 4.80 -19.25 6.05
C GLY A 111 6.30 -18.93 6.05
N ALA A 112 6.75 -17.93 5.30
CA ALA A 112 8.16 -17.55 5.21
C ALA A 112 8.72 -16.98 6.52
N ILE A 113 7.97 -16.12 7.21
CA ILE A 113 8.40 -15.47 8.46
C ILE A 113 8.80 -16.49 9.55
N PRO A 114 7.95 -17.48 9.93
CA PRO A 114 8.32 -18.47 10.93
C PRO A 114 9.44 -19.40 10.44
N GLN A 115 9.51 -19.72 9.14
CA GLN A 115 10.61 -20.51 8.58
C GLN A 115 11.96 -19.80 8.77
N ILE A 116 12.02 -18.50 8.45
CA ILE A 116 13.23 -17.68 8.62
C ILE A 116 13.67 -17.64 10.10
N ASN A 117 12.72 -17.46 11.02
CA ASN A 117 12.99 -17.51 12.46
C ASN A 117 13.50 -18.88 12.93
N LEU A 118 12.97 -19.98 12.39
CA LEU A 118 13.47 -21.32 12.69
C LEU A 118 14.91 -21.53 12.20
N ILE A 119 15.23 -21.08 10.99
CA ILE A 119 16.59 -21.14 10.45
C ILE A 119 17.53 -20.30 11.33
N GLU A 120 17.16 -19.06 11.65
CA GLU A 120 17.91 -18.16 12.53
C GLU A 120 18.25 -18.82 13.87
N GLN A 121 17.25 -19.40 14.54
CA GLN A 121 17.45 -20.08 15.82
C GLN A 121 18.37 -21.30 15.71
N ASN A 122 18.29 -22.05 14.62
CA ASN A 122 19.17 -23.20 14.38
C ASN A 122 20.62 -22.76 14.15
N VAL A 123 20.84 -21.74 13.32
CA VAL A 123 22.17 -21.16 13.08
C VAL A 123 22.74 -20.59 14.37
N ALA A 124 21.97 -19.81 15.12
CA ALA A 124 22.39 -19.24 16.40
C ALA A 124 22.74 -20.33 17.44
N ARG A 125 21.97 -21.41 17.49
CA ARG A 125 22.23 -22.54 18.41
C ARG A 125 23.49 -23.31 18.02
N ALA A 126 23.74 -23.51 16.72
CA ALA A 126 24.95 -24.17 16.23
C ALA A 126 26.20 -23.34 16.54
N LEU A 127 26.16 -22.03 16.29
CA LEU A 127 27.25 -21.11 16.61
C LEU A 127 27.57 -21.07 18.10
N ARG A 128 26.57 -21.06 18.98
CA ARG A 128 26.78 -21.15 20.44
C ARG A 128 27.47 -22.43 20.89
N ARG A 129 27.37 -23.50 20.10
CA ARG A 129 28.02 -24.79 20.36
C ARG A 129 29.38 -24.91 19.67
N ALA A 130 29.87 -23.86 19.01
CA ALA A 130 31.04 -23.88 18.14
C ALA A 130 30.99 -25.03 17.11
N ALA A 131 29.78 -25.39 16.67
CA ALA A 131 29.53 -26.46 15.71
C ALA A 131 29.00 -25.87 14.42
N GLU A 132 29.31 -26.51 13.29
CA GLU A 132 28.69 -26.15 12.03
C GLU A 132 27.18 -26.46 12.06
N PRO A 133 26.33 -25.58 11.50
CA PRO A 133 24.90 -25.84 11.43
C PRO A 133 24.62 -27.09 10.59
N SER A 134 24.29 -28.20 11.25
CA SER A 134 23.83 -29.41 10.57
C SER A 134 22.55 -29.09 9.79
N GLY A 135 22.56 -29.29 8.46
CA GLY A 135 21.40 -29.01 7.60
C GLY A 135 21.48 -27.72 6.80
N ALA A 136 22.67 -27.16 6.57
CA ALA A 136 22.93 -26.07 5.63
C ALA A 136 22.14 -26.19 4.31
N ASP A 137 22.15 -27.37 3.69
CA ASP A 137 21.41 -27.62 2.44
C ASP A 137 19.89 -27.52 2.58
N ASN A 138 19.34 -27.87 3.74
CA ASN A 138 17.92 -27.69 4.02
C ASN A 138 17.59 -26.19 4.13
N PHE A 139 18.44 -25.40 4.79
CA PHE A 139 18.25 -23.95 4.89
C PHE A 139 18.31 -23.28 3.52
N LEU A 140 19.28 -23.65 2.68
CA LEU A 140 19.37 -23.13 1.32
C LEU A 140 18.13 -23.48 0.48
N ARG A 141 17.58 -24.69 0.63
CA ARG A 141 16.33 -25.08 -0.04
C ARG A 141 15.12 -24.27 0.46
N GLN A 142 15.00 -24.05 1.76
CA GLN A 142 13.93 -23.24 2.35
C GLN A 142 14.01 -21.79 1.87
N LEU A 143 15.20 -21.18 1.90
CA LEU A 143 15.42 -19.83 1.37
C LEU A 143 15.12 -19.74 -0.12
N ASN A 144 15.41 -20.79 -0.89
CA ASN A 144 15.07 -20.82 -2.31
C ASN A 144 13.56 -20.83 -2.55
N ARG A 145 12.79 -21.58 -1.74
CA ARG A 145 11.32 -21.58 -1.81
C ARG A 145 10.75 -20.20 -1.47
N ILE A 146 11.27 -19.57 -0.43
CA ILE A 146 10.88 -18.20 -0.05
C ILE A 146 11.18 -17.23 -1.19
N GLN A 147 12.36 -17.31 -1.80
CA GLN A 147 12.74 -16.46 -2.92
C GLN A 147 11.76 -16.60 -4.10
N ILE A 148 11.44 -17.84 -4.50
CA ILE A 148 10.48 -18.11 -5.59
C ILE A 148 9.11 -17.51 -5.27
N GLY A 149 8.61 -17.71 -4.04
CA GLY A 149 7.32 -17.14 -3.62
C GLY A 149 7.32 -15.60 -3.66
N LEU A 150 8.43 -14.96 -3.25
CA LEU A 150 8.58 -13.51 -3.33
C LEU A 150 8.60 -13.01 -4.79
N GLU A 151 9.29 -13.72 -5.68
CA GLU A 151 9.36 -13.38 -7.11
C GLU A 151 8.00 -13.55 -7.81
N GLU A 152 7.24 -14.59 -7.48
CA GLU A 152 5.87 -14.80 -7.98
C GLU A 152 4.92 -13.68 -7.50
N ILE A 153 5.07 -13.29 -6.24
CA ILE A 153 4.34 -12.17 -5.64
C ILE A 153 4.70 -10.84 -6.34
N ALA A 154 5.97 -10.60 -6.62
CA ALA A 154 6.43 -9.40 -7.32
C ALA A 154 5.93 -9.37 -8.78
N SER A 155 5.98 -10.51 -9.47
CA SER A 155 5.52 -10.66 -10.85
C SER A 155 4.00 -10.44 -10.98
N SER A 156 3.21 -11.02 -10.06
CA SER A 156 1.76 -10.80 -10.02
C SER A 156 1.39 -9.34 -9.73
N ALA A 157 2.19 -8.64 -8.91
CA ALA A 157 2.00 -7.21 -8.64
C ALA A 157 2.33 -6.32 -9.86
N HIS A 158 3.15 -6.79 -10.81
CA HIS A 158 3.50 -6.07 -12.02
C HIS A 158 2.40 -6.09 -13.11
N LEU A 159 1.37 -6.94 -12.97
CA LEU A 159 0.30 -7.11 -13.97
C LEU A 159 -1.10 -6.70 -13.46
N PRO A 160 -1.31 -5.47 -12.95
CA PRO A 160 -2.62 -5.08 -12.39
C PRO A 160 -3.74 -4.88 -13.44
N GLY A 161 -3.51 -5.13 -14.74
CA GLY A 161 -4.38 -4.65 -15.83
C GLY A 161 -5.11 -5.69 -16.70
N ARG A 162 -5.02 -7.00 -16.46
CA ARG A 162 -5.56 -8.02 -17.42
C ARG A 162 -6.83 -8.76 -17.00
N GLY A 163 -7.53 -8.29 -15.97
CA GLY A 163 -8.63 -9.03 -15.34
C GLY A 163 -10.07 -8.70 -15.77
N ASN A 164 -10.34 -7.69 -16.60
CA ASN A 164 -11.71 -7.20 -16.85
C ASN A 164 -12.19 -7.22 -18.31
N GLU A 165 -11.57 -8.01 -19.20
CA GLU A 165 -12.07 -8.23 -20.57
C GLU A 165 -12.50 -9.67 -20.81
N VAL A 166 -13.38 -10.23 -19.97
CA VAL A 166 -14.25 -11.34 -20.42
C VAL A 166 -15.58 -11.23 -19.67
N ARG A 167 -16.56 -10.58 -20.30
CA ARG A 167 -17.98 -10.91 -20.16
C ARG A 167 -18.74 -10.46 -21.39
#